data_AF-A0A5K0V6Z6-F1
#
_entry.id   AF-A0A5K0V6Z6-F1
#
_cell.length_a   1.000
_cell.length_b   1.000
_cell.length_c   1.000
_cell.angle_alpha   90.00
_cell.angle_beta   90.00
_cell.angle_gamma   90.00
#
_symmetry.space_group_name_H-M   'P 1'
#
loop_
_entity.id
_entity.type
_entity.pdbx_description
1 polymer ?
#
loop_
_entity_poly.entity_id
_entity_poly.type
_entity_poly.pdbx_seq_one_letter_code
_entity_poly.pdbx_strand_id
1 'polypeptide(L)'
;MSTRDVGGKERWGTWEELVLACAVKRHGTKSWDFVAMEVQTRTSSPSRFLLSADDCRAKYRDLWRRFRNGKARKEDEGEEEGEGVEEGHEAGEEKERRIPWLEELRKIRVDELRREVERYDVSIV
;
A
#
# COMPACT_ATOMS: atom_id res chain seq x y z
N MET A 1 -17.79 13.96 -2.59
CA MET A 1 -16.52 14.68 -2.33
C MET A 1 -15.86 14.06 -1.10
N SER A 2 -15.08 12.98 -1.28
CA SER A 2 -14.37 12.37 -0.14
C SER A 2 -13.19 13.23 0.25
N THR A 3 -13.31 13.83 1.43
CA THR A 3 -12.30 14.68 2.06
C THR A 3 -10.97 13.95 2.10
N ARG A 4 -10.01 14.51 1.37
CA ARG A 4 -8.58 14.26 1.55
C ARG A 4 -8.29 14.39 3.04
N ASP A 5 -7.83 13.30 3.64
CA ASP A 5 -7.18 13.25 4.96
C ASP A 5 -5.96 14.19 4.93
N VAL A 6 -6.17 15.49 5.15
CA VAL A 6 -5.14 16.53 5.29
C VAL A 6 -4.88 16.67 6.76
N GLY A 7 -4.07 15.76 7.32
CA GLY A 7 -3.84 15.76 8.77
C GLY A 7 -2.63 15.00 9.30
N GLY A 8 -1.72 14.51 8.46
CA GLY A 8 -0.48 13.83 8.89
C GLY A 8 0.57 13.66 7.78
N LYS A 9 0.65 14.62 6.85
CA LYS A 9 0.75 14.34 5.40
C LYS A 9 2.07 14.68 4.69
N GLU A 10 3.17 14.98 5.39
CA GLU A 10 4.44 15.30 4.69
C GLU A 10 5.35 14.09 4.46
N ARG A 11 5.18 13.01 5.22
CA ARG A 11 6.14 11.90 5.21
C ARG A 11 5.72 10.68 4.42
N TRP A 12 4.42 10.42 4.31
CA TRP A 12 3.87 9.22 3.68
C TRP A 12 2.87 9.60 2.58
N GLY A 13 3.31 9.53 1.32
CA GLY A 13 2.45 9.58 0.15
C GLY A 13 2.06 8.18 -0.33
N THR A 14 1.23 8.13 -1.36
CA THR A 14 0.78 6.87 -1.99
C THR A 14 1.94 6.03 -2.53
N TRP A 15 3.02 6.69 -2.96
CA TRP A 15 4.26 6.02 -3.37
C TRP A 15 4.96 5.35 -2.19
N GLU A 16 5.20 6.08 -1.10
CA GLU A 16 5.85 5.52 0.10
C GLU A 16 5.01 4.39 0.71
N GLU A 17 3.68 4.54 0.72
CA GLU A 17 2.74 3.49 1.15
C GLU A 17 2.82 2.24 0.26
N LEU A 18 2.94 2.41 -1.06
CA LEU A 18 3.11 1.31 -2.01
C LEU A 18 4.46 0.59 -1.83
N VAL A 19 5.54 1.34 -1.65
CA VAL A 19 6.88 0.80 -1.38
C VAL A 19 6.87 0.01 -0.07
N LEU A 20 6.28 0.55 1.00
CA LEU A 20 6.12 -0.16 2.28
C LEU A 20 5.38 -1.48 2.11
N ALA A 21 4.28 -1.49 1.38
CA ALA A 21 3.53 -2.70 1.10
C ALA A 21 4.38 -3.73 0.33
N CYS A 22 5.14 -3.30 -0.67
CA CYS A 22 6.05 -4.19 -1.40
C CYS A 22 7.16 -4.76 -0.51
N ALA A 23 7.75 -3.94 0.34
CA ALA A 23 8.80 -4.35 1.27
C ALA A 23 8.28 -5.36 2.31
N VAL A 24 7.10 -5.12 2.89
CA VAL A 24 6.45 -6.06 3.82
C VAL A 24 6.07 -7.36 3.11
N LYS A 25 5.63 -7.32 1.84
CA LYS A 25 5.35 -8.53 1.06
C LYS A 25 6.61 -9.40 0.86
N ARG A 26 7.79 -8.78 0.74
CA ARG A 26 9.06 -9.47 0.52
C ARG A 26 9.69 -9.98 1.82
N HIS A 27 9.77 -9.13 2.83
CA HIS A 27 10.48 -9.40 4.09
C HIS A 27 9.56 -9.92 5.22
N GLY A 28 8.25 -9.85 5.02
CA GLY A 28 7.25 -10.20 6.03
C GLY A 28 7.19 -9.18 7.17
N THR A 29 6.37 -9.49 8.18
CA THR A 29 6.18 -8.65 9.38
C THR A 29 7.08 -9.07 10.55
N LYS A 30 8.04 -9.97 10.31
CA LYS A 30 8.97 -10.52 11.30
C LYS A 30 10.30 -9.75 11.37
N SER A 31 10.65 -9.01 10.31
CA SER A 31 11.94 -8.31 10.21
C SER A 31 11.77 -6.88 9.69
N TRP A 32 11.28 -6.00 10.57
CA TRP A 32 10.98 -4.61 10.24
C TRP A 32 12.20 -3.77 9.90
N ASP A 33 13.40 -4.17 10.33
CA ASP A 33 14.64 -3.47 9.97
C ASP A 33 14.96 -3.57 8.47
N PHE A 34 14.77 -4.76 7.86
CA PHE A 34 14.92 -4.93 6.42
C PHE A 34 13.83 -4.19 5.64
N VAL A 35 12.59 -4.19 6.16
CA VAL A 35 11.49 -3.40 5.60
C VAL A 35 11.85 -1.91 5.61
N ALA A 36 12.31 -1.37 6.74
CA ALA A 36 12.69 0.02 6.86
C ALA A 36 13.84 0.37 5.89
N MET A 37 14.86 -0.47 5.81
CA MET A 37 15.98 -0.25 4.89
C MET A 37 15.54 -0.26 3.42
N GLU A 38 14.66 -1.17 3.01
CA GLU A 38 14.09 -1.17 1.65
C GLU A 38 13.23 0.07 1.39
N VAL A 39 12.42 0.51 2.36
CA VAL A 39 11.61 1.73 2.23
C VAL A 39 12.50 2.98 2.12
N GLN A 40 13.53 3.10 2.96
CA GLN A 40 14.49 4.21 2.93
C GLN A 40 15.24 4.31 1.60
N THR A 41 15.65 3.17 1.03
CA THR A 41 16.41 3.12 -0.24
C THR A 41 15.55 3.49 -1.44
N ARG A 42 14.24 3.22 -1.39
CA ARG A 42 13.29 3.49 -2.48
C ARG A 42 12.50 4.80 -2.33
N THR A 43 12.67 5.48 -1.19
CA THR A 43 12.06 6.79 -0.93
C THR A 43 13.05 7.89 -1.27
N SER A 44 12.74 8.68 -2.31
CA SER A 44 13.58 9.80 -2.75
C SER A 44 13.37 11.08 -1.94
N SER A 45 12.35 11.11 -1.07
CA SER A 45 12.01 12.26 -0.23
C SER A 45 13.01 12.44 0.93
N PRO A 46 13.29 13.67 1.40
CA PRO A 46 14.07 13.93 2.62
C PRO A 46 13.53 13.19 3.85
N SER A 47 12.25 12.83 3.82
CA SER A 47 11.60 12.05 4.86
C SER A 47 12.20 10.64 5.05
N ARG A 48 13.00 10.14 4.09
CA ARG A 48 13.73 8.86 4.18
C ARG A 48 14.61 8.75 5.42
N PHE A 49 15.21 9.85 5.87
CA PHE A 49 16.10 9.82 7.04
C PHE A 49 15.35 9.70 8.37
N LEU A 50 14.05 9.96 8.35
CA LEU A 50 13.20 9.84 9.53
C LEU A 50 12.53 8.46 9.60
N LEU A 51 12.69 7.62 8.56
CA LEU A 51 12.06 6.29 8.45
C LEU A 51 12.67 5.24 9.35
N SER A 52 12.11 5.04 10.54
CA SER A 52 12.43 3.91 11.41
C SER A 52 11.58 2.65 11.12
N ALA A 53 12.02 1.52 11.66
CA ALA A 53 11.25 0.27 11.68
C ALA A 53 9.88 0.44 12.36
N ASP A 54 9.82 1.18 13.47
CA ASP A 54 8.59 1.46 14.20
C ASP A 54 7.61 2.30 13.39
N ASP A 55 8.11 3.30 12.65
CA ASP A 55 7.25 4.09 11.76
C ASP A 55 6.67 3.25 10.62
N CYS A 56 7.46 2.36 10.04
CA CYS A 56 6.99 1.42 9.00
C CYS A 56 5.90 0.50 9.56
N ARG A 57 6.10 -0.01 10.78
CA ARG A 57 5.12 -0.86 11.47
C ARG A 57 3.83 -0.11 11.81
N ALA A 58 3.94 1.10 12.33
CA ALA A 58 2.80 1.96 12.66
C ALA A 58 2.01 2.29 11.40
N LYS A 59 2.70 2.64 10.31
CA LYS A 59 2.06 2.98 9.04
C LYS A 59 1.42 1.77 8.37
N TYR A 60 2.06 0.60 8.41
CA TYR A 60 1.48 -0.63 7.88
C TYR A 60 0.15 -0.99 8.57
N ARG A 61 0.09 -0.82 9.91
CA ARG A 61 -1.15 -1.02 10.68
C ARG A 61 -2.24 -0.01 10.32
N ASP A 62 -1.86 1.24 10.07
CA ASP A 62 -2.77 2.28 9.58
C ASP A 62 -3.34 1.91 8.21
N LEU A 63 -2.50 1.51 7.26
CA LEU A 63 -2.94 1.01 5.94
C LEU A 63 -3.90 -0.18 6.08
N TRP A 64 -3.53 -1.15 6.91
CA TRP A 64 -4.36 -2.33 7.14
C TRP A 64 -5.74 -1.96 7.68
N ARG A 65 -5.82 -0.97 8.59
CA ARG A 65 -7.10 -0.42 9.08
C ARG A 65 -7.87 0.29 7.97
N ARG A 66 -7.23 1.20 7.23
CA ARG A 66 -7.87 1.99 6.16
C ARG A 66 -8.54 1.10 5.11
N PHE A 67 -7.83 0.09 4.63
CA PHE A 67 -8.35 -0.80 3.59
C PHE A 67 -9.32 -1.85 4.11
N ARG A 68 -9.15 -2.33 5.36
CA ARG A 68 -10.13 -3.23 5.98
C ARG A 68 -11.46 -2.53 6.23
N ASN A 69 -11.44 -1.30 6.75
CA ASN A 69 -12.63 -0.49 6.94
C ASN A 69 -13.24 0.00 5.61
N GLY A 70 -12.46 0.06 4.53
CA GLY A 70 -12.94 0.38 3.18
C GLY A 70 -13.71 -0.78 2.52
N LYS A 71 -13.32 -2.04 2.77
CA LYS A 71 -14.02 -3.22 2.24
C LYS A 71 -15.37 -3.49 2.91
N ALA A 72 -15.46 -3.32 4.24
CA ALA A 72 -16.71 -3.48 4.99
C ALA A 72 -17.83 -2.51 4.57
N ARG A 73 -17.54 -1.48 3.77
CA ARG A 73 -18.53 -0.54 3.21
C ARG A 73 -18.97 -0.87 1.78
N LYS A 74 -18.34 -1.84 1.12
CA LYS A 74 -18.63 -2.24 -0.27
C LYS A 74 -19.44 -3.54 -0.38
N GLU A 75 -19.66 -4.25 0.73
CA GLU A 75 -20.38 -5.55 0.75
C GLU A 75 -21.93 -5.41 0.74
N ASP A 76 -22.47 -4.28 0.26
CA ASP A 76 -23.93 -4.06 0.07
C ASP A 76 -24.39 -4.26 -1.39
N GLU A 77 -23.54 -4.82 -2.26
CA GLU A 77 -23.92 -5.24 -3.61
C GLU A 77 -23.35 -6.66 -3.85
N GLY A 78 -24.25 -7.63 -4.00
CA GLY A 78 -24.01 -9.07 -3.74
C GLY A 78 -23.41 -9.93 -4.85
N GLU A 79 -23.26 -11.21 -4.45
CA GLU A 79 -23.03 -12.48 -5.21
C GLU A 79 -21.62 -12.67 -5.81
N GLU A 80 -20.95 -13.83 -5.75
CA GLU A 80 -21.36 -15.23 -5.53
C GLU A 80 -20.15 -16.06 -5.03
N GLU A 81 -20.42 -17.17 -4.34
CA GLU A 81 -19.43 -18.15 -3.87
C GLU A 81 -18.76 -18.90 -5.04
N GLY A 82 -17.49 -19.25 -4.85
CA GLY A 82 -16.75 -20.14 -5.74
C GLY A 82 -15.68 -20.89 -4.96
N GLU A 83 -16.08 -21.92 -4.22
CA GLU A 83 -15.19 -22.99 -3.76
C GLU A 83 -14.64 -23.77 -4.96
N GLY A 84 -13.32 -23.97 -4.98
CA GLY A 84 -12.62 -24.83 -5.92
C GLY A 84 -11.21 -25.10 -5.41
N VAL A 85 -11.02 -26.28 -4.83
CA VAL A 85 -9.79 -26.78 -4.18
C VAL A 85 -8.84 -27.44 -5.20
N GLU A 86 -7.55 -27.44 -4.85
CA GLU A 86 -6.43 -28.33 -5.25
C GLU A 86 -5.29 -27.57 -5.94
N GLU A 87 -4.00 -27.74 -5.66
CA GLU A 87 -3.18 -28.29 -4.56
C GLU A 87 -1.74 -28.11 -5.10
N GLY A 88 -0.78 -27.70 -4.26
CA GLY A 88 0.64 -27.76 -4.67
C GLY A 88 1.57 -26.68 -4.13
N HIS A 89 2.15 -26.98 -2.96
CA HIS A 89 3.43 -26.46 -2.41
C HIS A 89 3.47 -25.06 -1.74
N GLU A 90 3.91 -25.06 -0.47
CA GLU A 90 4.35 -23.91 0.38
C GLU A 90 3.29 -22.94 0.94
N ALA A 91 2.09 -23.44 1.25
CA ALA A 91 0.92 -22.66 1.70
C ALA A 91 1.05 -21.88 3.03
N GLY A 92 2.12 -22.05 3.80
CA GLY A 92 2.35 -21.33 5.06
C GLY A 92 2.88 -19.90 4.85
N GLU A 93 3.78 -19.72 3.87
CA GLU A 93 4.42 -18.42 3.60
C GLU A 93 3.63 -17.58 2.59
N GLU A 94 2.94 -18.20 1.64
CA GLU A 94 2.16 -17.47 0.62
C GLU A 94 1.02 -16.65 1.20
N LYS A 95 0.37 -17.13 2.26
CA LYS A 95 -0.71 -16.39 2.94
C LYS A 95 -0.18 -15.15 3.66
N GLU A 96 1.04 -15.19 4.18
CA GLU A 96 1.72 -14.04 4.81
C GLU A 96 2.18 -13.02 3.72
N ARG A 97 2.45 -13.48 2.49
CA ARG A 97 2.83 -12.65 1.33
C ARG A 97 1.64 -12.00 0.59
N ARG A 98 0.40 -12.44 0.80
CA ARG A 98 -0.79 -11.83 0.15
C ARG A 98 -1.28 -10.62 0.94
N ILE A 99 -0.83 -9.42 0.55
CA ILE A 99 -1.36 -8.15 1.05
C ILE A 99 -2.64 -7.81 0.24
N PRO A 100 -3.86 -7.93 0.79
CA PRO A 100 -5.10 -7.91 0.01
C PRO A 100 -5.48 -6.53 -0.57
N TRP A 101 -4.74 -5.48 -0.23
CA TRP A 101 -4.95 -4.09 -0.65
C TRP A 101 -3.79 -3.52 -1.48
N LEU A 102 -2.79 -4.34 -1.80
CA LEU A 102 -1.63 -3.91 -2.60
C LEU A 102 -2.04 -3.43 -4.00
N GLU A 103 -2.95 -4.17 -4.67
CA GLU A 103 -3.43 -3.78 -6.00
C GLU A 103 -4.26 -2.49 -5.95
N GLU A 104 -4.98 -2.23 -4.85
CA GLU A 104 -5.75 -1.00 -4.72
C GLU A 104 -4.83 0.21 -4.54
N LEU A 105 -3.73 0.08 -3.81
CA LEU A 105 -2.68 1.12 -3.77
C LEU A 105 -2.04 1.36 -5.13
N ARG A 106 -1.77 0.30 -5.90
CA ARG A 106 -1.23 0.44 -7.27
C ARG A 106 -2.19 1.23 -8.14
N LYS A 107 -3.48 0.92 -8.09
CA LYS A 107 -4.52 1.64 -8.82
C LYS A 107 -4.55 3.12 -8.43
N ILE A 108 -4.56 3.43 -7.13
CA ILE A 108 -4.52 4.82 -6.64
C ILE A 108 -3.31 5.55 -7.20
N ARG A 109 -2.11 4.94 -7.12
CA ARG A 109 -0.88 5.58 -7.61
C ARG A 109 -0.92 5.83 -9.12
N VAL A 110 -1.42 4.87 -9.90
CA VAL A 110 -1.58 5.02 -11.35
C VAL A 110 -2.57 6.14 -11.68
N ASP A 111 -3.70 6.23 -10.97
CA ASP A 111 -4.69 7.28 -11.18
C ASP A 111 -4.15 8.67 -10.82
N GLU A 112 -3.29 8.78 -9.80
CA GLU A 112 -2.60 10.03 -9.48
C GLU A 112 -1.61 10.43 -10.57
N LEU A 113 -0.79 9.49 -11.03
CA LEU A 113 0.18 9.72 -12.11
C LEU A 113 -0.51 10.11 -13.42
N ARG A 114 -1.62 9.46 -13.78
CA ARG A 114 -2.41 9.83 -14.97
C ARG A 114 -2.91 11.26 -14.91
N ARG A 115 -3.48 11.68 -13.78
CA ARG A 115 -3.92 13.07 -13.57
C ARG A 115 -2.76 14.06 -13.59
N GLU A 116 -1.59 13.65 -13.15
CA GLU A 116 -0.39 14.48 -13.20
C GLU A 116 0.11 14.68 -14.63
N VAL A 117 0.18 13.60 -15.41
CA VAL A 117 0.50 13.65 -16.84
C VAL A 117 -0.48 14.55 -17.59
N GLU A 118 -1.79 14.34 -17.42
CA GLU A 118 -2.82 15.16 -18.07
C GLU A 118 -2.66 16.66 -17.79
N ARG A 119 -2.31 17.04 -16.54
CA ARG A 119 -2.05 18.44 -16.18
C ARG A 119 -0.84 19.01 -16.89
N TYR A 120 0.21 18.22 -17.07
CA TYR A 120 1.39 18.66 -17.81
C TYR A 120 1.09 18.77 -19.29
N ASP A 121 0.35 17.82 -19.87
CA ASP A 121 -0.06 17.86 -21.29
C ASP A 121 -0.82 19.14 -21.64
N VAL A 122 -1.77 19.59 -20.79
CA VAL A 122 -2.51 20.85 -21.02
C VAL A 122 -1.69 22.12 -20.77
N SER A 123 -0.53 21.99 -20.10
CA SER A 123 0.35 23.13 -19.78
C SER A 123 1.47 23.34 -20.81
N ILE A 124 1.58 22.47 -21.83
CA ILE A 124 2.57 22.56 -22.92
C ILE A 124 1.97 23.36 -24.10
N VAL A 125 1.49 24.57 -23.82
CA VAL A 125 0.95 25.52 -24.84
C VAL A 125 1.78 26.79 -24.87
#